data_AF-A0A8X7R1X4-F1
#
_entry.id   AF-A0A8X7R1X4-F1
#
_cell.length_a   1.000
_cell.length_b   1.000
_cell.length_c   1.000
_cell.angle_alpha   90.00
_cell.angle_beta   90.00
_cell.angle_gamma   90.00
#
_symmetry.space_group_name_H-M   'P 1'
#
loop_
_entity.id
_entity.type
_entity.pdbx_description
1 polymer ?
#
loop_
_entity_poly.entity_id
_entity_poly.type
_entity_poly.pdbx_seq_one_letter_code
_entity_poly.pdbx_strand_id
1 'polypeptide(L)'
;MDICSILRFIFFQWIPSDLGLTKKVLSSTISDRQAEQEVIKFVKKHKYMPDLAALFPHVLVDVSSVKSLCTRWFPRDKNRAPARKNNHRAMDDIRESIKELKYYKETIFKANKGRRLGIDRSWLAALLSSQ
;
A
#
# COMPACT_ATOMS: atom_id res chain seq x y z
N MET A 1 -25.87 20.05 20.28
CA MET A 1 -24.40 19.90 20.35
C MET A 1 -24.01 19.00 19.19
N ASP A 2 -23.30 19.53 18.22
CA ASP A 2 -23.00 18.84 16.96
C ASP A 2 -21.80 17.88 17.14
N ILE A 3 -21.83 16.72 16.49
CA ILE A 3 -20.75 15.72 16.53
C ILE A 3 -19.44 16.35 16.04
N CYS A 4 -19.53 17.32 15.12
CA CYS A 4 -18.40 18.13 14.66
C CYS A 4 -17.76 19.00 15.75
N SER A 5 -18.53 19.47 16.75
CA SER A 5 -18.00 20.24 17.89
C SER A 5 -17.28 19.35 18.90
N ILE A 6 -17.79 18.13 19.11
CA ILE A 6 -17.20 17.14 20.03
C ILE A 6 -15.86 16.62 19.47
N LEU A 7 -15.80 16.36 18.16
CA LEU A 7 -14.56 15.94 17.50
C LEU A 7 -13.51 17.05 17.51
N ARG A 8 -13.88 18.33 17.33
CA ARG A 8 -12.93 19.45 17.47
C ARG A 8 -12.34 19.55 18.87
N PHE A 9 -13.13 19.29 19.92
CA PHE A 9 -12.69 19.40 21.31
C PHE A 9 -11.77 18.24 21.73
N ILE A 10 -12.09 17.00 21.33
CA ILE A 10 -11.27 15.81 21.64
C ILE A 10 -9.96 15.81 20.86
N PHE A 11 -9.95 16.29 19.61
CA PHE A 11 -8.74 16.29 18.78
C PHE A 11 -7.75 17.41 19.12
N PHE A 12 -8.22 18.56 19.64
CA PHE A 12 -7.35 19.70 19.98
C PHE A 12 -6.76 19.66 21.39
N GLN A 13 -7.38 18.94 22.35
CA GLN A 13 -6.90 18.90 23.74
C GLN A 13 -5.80 17.85 23.99
N TRP A 14 -5.58 16.90 23.08
CA TRP A 14 -4.69 15.74 23.30
C TRP A 14 -3.75 15.42 22.12
N ILE A 15 -3.41 16.40 21.28
CA ILE A 15 -2.34 16.24 20.28
C ILE A 15 -1.43 17.45 20.35
N PRO A 16 -0.16 17.32 20.80
CA PRO A 16 0.78 18.44 20.78
C PRO A 16 0.92 18.98 19.36
N SER A 17 0.83 20.30 19.22
CA SER A 17 0.73 21.04 17.94
C SER A 17 2.01 21.00 17.08
N ASP A 18 3.02 20.22 17.48
CA ASP A 18 4.36 20.20 16.88
C ASP A 18 4.57 19.09 15.85
N LEU A 19 3.59 18.23 15.59
CA LEU A 19 3.69 17.26 14.51
C LEU A 19 3.58 17.94 13.14
N GLY A 20 4.56 17.70 12.26
CA GLY A 20 4.63 18.29 10.92
C GLY A 20 3.43 17.97 10.02
N LEU A 21 2.64 16.95 10.35
CA LEU A 21 1.37 16.66 9.69
C LEU A 21 0.27 17.66 10.10
N THR A 22 0.16 17.99 11.40
CA THR A 22 -0.84 18.92 11.94
C THR A 22 -0.72 20.30 11.28
N LYS A 23 0.52 20.80 11.12
CA LYS A 23 0.79 22.07 10.42
C LYS A 23 0.35 22.02 8.95
N LYS A 24 0.59 20.91 8.26
CA LYS A 24 0.19 20.71 6.85
C LYS A 24 -1.32 20.59 6.67
N VAL A 25 -2.01 19.94 7.62
CA VAL A 25 -3.47 19.83 7.60
C VAL A 25 -4.11 21.20 7.81
N LEU A 26 -3.60 21.99 8.77
CA LEU A 26 -4.10 23.34 9.03
C LEU A 26 -3.85 24.30 7.85
N SER A 27 -2.75 24.13 7.10
CA SER A 27 -2.44 24.93 5.92
C SER A 27 -3.02 24.36 4.61
N SER A 28 -3.70 23.21 4.65
CA SER A 28 -4.21 22.56 3.44
C SER A 28 -5.51 23.21 2.99
N THR A 29 -5.63 23.49 1.70
CA THR A 29 -6.87 23.95 1.06
C THR A 29 -7.66 22.82 0.40
N ILE A 30 -7.16 21.58 0.46
CA ILE A 30 -7.75 20.43 -0.22
C ILE A 30 -8.94 19.90 0.59
N SER A 31 -10.10 19.81 -0.05
CA SER A 31 -11.28 19.13 0.52
C SER A 31 -11.19 17.60 0.37
N ASP A 32 -11.83 16.86 1.27
CA ASP A 32 -11.86 15.39 1.25
C ASP A 32 -12.36 14.84 -0.09
N ARG A 33 -13.40 15.48 -0.65
CA ARG A 33 -13.97 15.11 -1.96
C ARG A 33 -12.96 15.31 -3.09
N GLN A 34 -12.17 16.39 -3.06
CA GLN A 34 -11.12 16.62 -4.06
C GLN A 34 -10.00 15.60 -3.92
N ALA A 35 -9.57 15.30 -2.70
CA ALA A 35 -8.56 14.27 -2.45
C ALA A 35 -9.01 12.90 -2.98
N GLU A 36 -10.26 12.51 -2.74
CA GLU A 36 -10.83 11.27 -3.25
C GLU A 36 -10.81 11.21 -4.78
N GLN A 37 -11.27 12.26 -5.46
CA GLN A 37 -11.33 12.29 -6.92
C GLN A 37 -9.93 12.20 -7.56
N GLU A 38 -8.93 12.88 -7.00
CA GLU A 38 -7.55 12.79 -7.49
C GLU A 38 -6.97 11.39 -7.30
N VAL A 39 -7.24 10.73 -6.17
CA VAL A 39 -6.82 9.34 -5.93
C VAL A 39 -7.49 8.39 -6.92
N ILE A 40 -8.81 8.50 -7.12
CA ILE A 40 -9.54 7.67 -8.09
C ILE A 40 -8.99 7.87 -9.50
N LYS A 41 -8.76 9.11 -9.91
CA LYS A 41 -8.19 9.47 -11.21
C LYS A 41 -6.79 8.87 -11.38
N PHE A 42 -5.95 8.98 -10.34
CA PHE A 42 -4.61 8.39 -10.34
C PHE A 42 -4.66 6.87 -10.49
N VAL A 43 -5.50 6.19 -9.70
CA VAL A 43 -5.63 4.72 -9.73
C VAL A 43 -6.18 4.25 -11.07
N LYS A 44 -7.20 4.92 -11.63
CA LYS A 44 -7.75 4.61 -12.95
C LYS A 44 -6.72 4.80 -14.07
N LYS A 45 -5.90 5.84 -14.00
CA LYS A 45 -4.86 6.13 -14.99
C LYS A 45 -3.73 5.10 -15.01
N HIS A 46 -3.36 4.55 -13.85
CA HIS A 46 -2.19 3.66 -13.72
C HIS A 46 -2.55 2.17 -13.63
N LYS A 47 -3.83 1.80 -13.58
CA LYS A 47 -4.28 0.42 -13.77
C LYS A 47 -4.47 0.14 -15.27
N TYR A 48 -3.47 -0.49 -15.88
CA TYR A 48 -3.68 -1.28 -17.09
C TYR A 48 -4.56 -2.49 -16.71
N MET A 49 -5.61 -2.76 -17.49
CA MET A 49 -6.58 -3.87 -17.35
C MET A 49 -7.74 -3.64 -16.34
N PRO A 50 -8.74 -2.82 -16.69
CA PRO A 50 -10.02 -2.76 -15.97
C PRO A 50 -10.67 -4.14 -15.79
N ASP A 51 -10.53 -5.02 -16.79
CA ASP A 51 -11.08 -6.39 -16.75
C ASP A 51 -10.39 -7.27 -15.70
N LEU A 52 -9.08 -7.11 -15.50
CA LEU A 52 -8.32 -7.85 -14.48
C LEU A 52 -8.64 -7.36 -13.06
N ALA A 53 -8.88 -6.05 -12.90
CA ALA A 53 -9.34 -5.49 -11.64
C ALA A 53 -10.76 -5.98 -11.26
N ALA A 54 -11.60 -6.28 -12.25
CA ALA A 54 -12.91 -6.91 -12.06
C ALA A 54 -12.83 -8.40 -11.70
N LEU A 55 -11.73 -9.09 -12.04
CA LEU A 55 -11.46 -10.49 -11.65
C LEU A 55 -10.85 -10.63 -10.24
N PHE A 56 -10.20 -9.59 -9.71
CA PHE A 56 -9.68 -9.54 -8.33
C PHE A 56 -10.24 -8.38 -7.49
N PRO A 57 -11.57 -8.22 -7.37
CA PRO A 57 -12.14 -7.01 -6.77
C PRO A 57 -11.88 -6.88 -5.25
N HIS A 58 -11.36 -7.92 -4.58
CA HIS A 58 -11.27 -7.95 -3.11
C HIS A 58 -9.97 -8.51 -2.51
N VAL A 59 -8.95 -8.83 -3.32
CA VAL A 59 -7.72 -9.43 -2.77
C VAL A 59 -6.84 -8.33 -2.18
N LEU A 60 -6.99 -8.12 -0.88
CA LEU A 60 -6.08 -7.30 -0.08
C LEU A 60 -4.90 -8.15 0.37
N VAL A 61 -3.69 -7.70 0.04
CA VAL A 61 -2.46 -8.34 0.50
C VAL A 61 -1.94 -7.58 1.71
N ASP A 62 -2.21 -8.12 2.90
CA ASP A 62 -1.75 -7.54 4.16
C ASP A 62 -0.35 -8.04 4.52
N VAL A 63 0.64 -7.13 4.46
CA VAL A 63 2.04 -7.41 4.82
C VAL A 63 2.19 -7.70 6.31
N SER A 64 1.31 -7.15 7.17
CA SER A 64 1.38 -7.36 8.62
C SER A 64 0.97 -8.78 9.02
N SER A 65 -0.01 -9.35 8.33
CA SER A 65 -0.36 -10.77 8.42
C SER A 65 0.84 -11.66 8.07
N VAL A 66 1.52 -11.39 6.94
CA VAL A 66 2.72 -12.15 6.54
C VAL A 66 3.82 -12.02 7.59
N LYS A 67 4.12 -10.80 8.04
CA LYS A 67 5.12 -10.54 9.10
C LYS A 67 4.84 -11.33 10.39
N SER A 68 3.58 -11.43 10.79
CA SER A 68 3.17 -12.17 11.99
C SER A 68 3.46 -13.67 11.83
N LEU A 69 3.15 -14.24 10.66
CA LEU A 69 3.51 -15.62 10.32
C LEU A 69 5.03 -15.82 10.31
N CYS A 70 5.79 -14.89 9.70
CA CYS A 70 7.26 -14.95 9.67
C CYS A 70 7.85 -14.94 11.08
N THR A 71 7.29 -14.13 11.99
CA THR A 71 7.74 -14.06 13.38
C THR A 71 7.56 -15.40 14.11
N ARG A 72 6.47 -16.12 13.82
CA ARG A 72 6.16 -17.40 14.49
C ARG A 72 6.85 -18.61 13.85
N TRP A 73 6.90 -18.66 12.52
CA TRP A 73 7.36 -19.83 11.76
C TRP A 73 8.82 -19.72 11.33
N PHE A 74 9.34 -18.51 11.10
CA PHE A 74 10.68 -18.26 10.58
C PHE A 74 11.41 -17.14 11.36
N PRO A 75 11.62 -17.31 12.69
CA PRO A 75 12.16 -16.25 13.55
C PRO A 75 13.59 -15.82 13.15
N ARG A 76 14.39 -16.73 12.61
CA ARG A 76 15.77 -16.44 12.14
C ARG A 76 15.77 -15.51 10.93
N ASP A 77 14.88 -15.73 9.98
CA ASP A 77 14.77 -14.93 8.76
C ASP A 77 14.12 -13.58 9.03
N LYS A 78 13.12 -13.53 9.92
CA LYS A 78 12.51 -12.26 10.36
C LYS A 78 13.54 -11.29 10.96
N ASN A 79 14.54 -11.79 11.69
CA ASN A 79 15.59 -10.94 12.27
C ASN A 79 16.56 -10.36 11.23
N ARG A 80 16.56 -10.89 10.01
CA ARG A 80 17.34 -10.39 8.87
C ARG A 80 16.53 -9.49 7.95
N ALA A 81 15.23 -9.30 8.22
CA ALA A 81 14.38 -8.41 7.45
C ALA A 81 14.84 -6.95 7.59
N PRO A 82 14.70 -6.13 6.54
CA PRO A 82 15.11 -4.73 6.57
C PRO A 82 14.34 -3.95 7.64
N ALA A 83 15.06 -3.13 8.41
CA ALA A 83 14.45 -2.23 9.39
C ALA A 83 13.64 -1.13 8.69
N ARG A 84 12.47 -0.83 9.24
CA ARG A 84 11.63 0.30 8.81
C ARG A 84 12.25 1.63 9.27
N LYS A 85 12.33 2.63 8.39
CA LYS A 85 12.75 3.98 8.75
C LYS A 85 11.48 4.76 9.10
N ASN A 86 11.33 5.09 10.37
CA ASN A 86 10.11 5.69 10.90
C ASN A 86 9.98 7.18 10.54
N ASN A 87 9.90 7.49 9.25
CA ASN A 87 9.83 8.85 8.72
C ASN A 87 8.40 9.44 8.78
N HIS A 88 7.43 8.66 9.26
CA HIS A 88 6.03 9.04 9.50
C HIS A 88 5.36 9.74 8.28
N ARG A 89 5.72 9.28 7.08
CA ARG A 89 5.13 9.74 5.82
C ARG A 89 4.48 8.56 5.12
N ALA A 90 3.19 8.72 4.78
CA ALA A 90 2.40 7.67 4.13
C ALA A 90 3.08 7.06 2.88
N MET A 91 3.72 7.89 2.05
CA MET A 91 4.43 7.41 0.87
C MET A 91 5.67 6.55 1.20
N ASP A 92 6.38 6.90 2.28
CA ASP A 92 7.53 6.12 2.74
C ASP A 92 7.06 4.80 3.36
N ASP A 93 5.97 4.83 4.14
CA ASP A 93 5.35 3.63 4.72
C ASP A 93 4.91 2.62 3.63
N ILE A 94 4.36 3.11 2.51
CA ILE A 94 4.00 2.26 1.35
C ILE A 94 5.26 1.62 0.75
N ARG A 95 6.32 2.40 0.52
CA ARG A 95 7.58 1.89 -0.07
C ARG A 95 8.24 0.86 0.83
N GLU A 96 8.20 1.08 2.14
CA GLU A 96 8.74 0.15 3.12
C GLU A 96 7.94 -1.15 3.19
N SER A 97 6.61 -1.06 3.17
CA SER A 97 5.74 -2.23 3.13
C SER A 97 5.99 -3.08 1.87
N ILE A 98 6.20 -2.44 0.70
CA ILE A 98 6.55 -3.14 -0.55
C ILE A 98 7.93 -3.82 -0.43
N LYS A 99 8.94 -3.14 0.13
CA LYS A 99 10.28 -3.73 0.32
C LYS A 99 10.25 -4.93 1.28
N GLU A 100 9.50 -4.81 2.37
CA GLU A 100 9.32 -5.89 3.34
C GLU A 100 8.65 -7.11 2.70
N LEU A 101 7.58 -6.90 1.92
CA LEU A 101 6.92 -8.01 1.22
C LEU A 101 7.83 -8.68 0.18
N LYS A 102 8.64 -7.90 -0.55
CA LYS A 102 9.65 -8.46 -1.47
C LYS A 102 10.65 -9.35 -0.73
N TYR A 103 11.14 -8.90 0.42
CA TYR A 103 12.05 -9.69 1.26
C TYR A 103 11.43 -11.02 1.69
N TYR A 104 10.18 -11.00 2.18
CA TYR A 104 9.50 -12.25 2.56
C TYR A 104 9.28 -13.18 1.36
N LYS A 105 8.92 -12.62 0.19
CA LYS A 105 8.77 -13.38 -1.05
C LYS A 105 10.04 -14.12 -1.46
N GLU A 106 11.21 -13.49 -1.30
CA GLU A 106 12.49 -14.07 -1.71
C GLU A 106 13.04 -15.06 -0.66
N THR A 107 12.77 -14.83 0.61
CA THR A 107 13.39 -15.57 1.71
C THR A 107 12.53 -16.74 2.20
N ILE A 108 11.22 -16.55 2.31
CA ILE A 108 10.30 -17.46 3.01
C ILE A 108 9.43 -18.24 2.03
N PHE A 109 8.95 -17.58 0.99
CA PHE A 109 8.18 -18.27 -0.03
C PHE A 109 9.11 -19.10 -0.92
N LYS A 110 8.78 -20.38 -1.09
CA LYS A 110 9.55 -21.30 -1.94
C LYS A 110 9.66 -20.71 -3.35
N ALA A 111 10.90 -20.55 -3.83
CA ALA A 111 11.13 -20.21 -5.23
C ALA A 111 10.40 -21.24 -6.10
N ASN A 112 9.49 -20.77 -6.95
CA ASN A 112 8.70 -21.62 -7.82
C ASN A 112 9.62 -22.22 -8.90
N LYS A 113 10.40 -23.25 -8.56
CA LYS A 113 11.34 -23.93 -9.46
C LYS A 113 10.65 -24.75 -10.56
N GLY A 114 9.31 -24.79 -10.59
CA GLY A 114 8.56 -25.74 -11.42
C GLY A 114 7.43 -25.17 -12.27
N ARG A 115 7.18 -23.85 -12.27
CA ARG A 115 6.23 -23.28 -13.24
C ARG A 115 6.79 -21.98 -13.82
N ARG A 116 7.57 -22.10 -14.89
CA ARG A 116 7.23 -21.30 -16.07
C ARG A 116 5.81 -21.75 -16.40
N LEU A 117 4.80 -21.11 -15.80
CA LEU A 117 3.50 -21.13 -16.45
C LEU A 117 3.85 -20.65 -17.85
N GLY A 118 3.64 -21.49 -18.85
CA GLY A 118 3.51 -21.04 -20.23
C GLY A 118 2.31 -20.12 -20.24
N ILE A 119 2.46 -18.92 -19.67
CA ILE A 119 1.65 -17.78 -20.02
C ILE A 119 2.14 -17.55 -21.44
N ASP A 120 1.43 -18.17 -22.39
CA ASP A 120 1.58 -17.84 -23.77
C ASP A 120 1.37 -16.32 -23.86
N ARG A 121 2.47 -15.61 -24.12
CA ARG A 121 2.49 -14.15 -24.26
C ARG A 121 2.18 -13.76 -25.70
N SER A 122 1.77 -14.69 -26.56
CA SER A 122 1.34 -14.41 -27.93
C SER A 122 0.29 -13.30 -27.99
N TRP A 123 -0.63 -13.25 -27.01
CA TRP A 123 -1.65 -12.19 -26.93
C TRP A 123 -1.08 -10.80 -26.64
N LEU A 124 0.08 -10.70 -25.96
CA LEU A 124 0.78 -9.41 -25.76
C LEU A 124 1.42 -8.91 -27.06
N ALA A 125 1.90 -9.81 -27.90
CA ALA A 125 2.43 -9.45 -29.22
C ALA A 125 1.30 -8.97 -30.15
N ALA A 126 0.14 -9.64 -30.12
CA ALA A 126 -1.05 -9.25 -30.88
C ALA A 126 -1.61 -7.87 -30.49
N LEU A 127 -1.52 -7.51 -29.19
CA LEU A 127 -1.98 -6.20 -28.70
C LEU A 127 -1.04 -5.06 -29.14
N LEU A 128 0.26 -5.32 -29.26
CA LEU A 128 1.26 -4.33 -29.66
C LEU A 128 1.38 -4.16 -31.18
N SER A 129 0.95 -5.15 -31.96
CA SER A 129 0.90 -5.06 -33.43
C SER A 129 -0.35 -4.36 -33.98
N SER A 130 -1.27 -3.94 -33.10
CA SER A 130 -2.54 -3.30 -33.48
C SER A 130 -2.59 -1.80 -33.17
N GLN A 131 -1.44 -1.18 -32.90
CA GLN A 131 -1.21 0.28 -32.91
C GLN A 131 -0.34 0.63 -34.12
#